data_AF-A0AAD2DYQ3-F1
#
_entry.id   AF-A0AAD2DYQ3-F1
#
_cell.length_a   1.000
_cell.length_b   1.000
_cell.length_c   1.000
_cell.angle_alpha   90.00
_cell.angle_beta   90.00
_cell.angle_gamma   90.00
#
_symmetry.space_group_name_H-M   'P 1'
#
loop_
_entity.id
_entity.type
_entity.pdbx_description
1 polymer ?
#
loop_
_entity_poly.entity_id
_entity_poly.type
_entity_poly.pdbx_seq_one_letter_code
_entity_poly.pdbx_strand_id
1 'polypeptide(L)'
;MLNNQKDAMEDSVEIVIEKLLHLTKDSVSKVSNEVQHCLSIMLTWYDAFRCLSVIVPLLATEDERSLLACIKCLTKIVSRHSQEELMALHFCRLFLMLSGTKVQMFARLLFSV
;
A
#
# COMPACT_ATOMS: atom_id res chain seq x y z
N MET A 1 1.75 13.64 -24.06
CA MET A 1 2.78 13.31 -23.04
C MET A 1 2.33 13.90 -21.71
N LEU A 2 2.08 13.07 -20.71
CA LEU A 2 1.61 13.47 -19.37
C LEU A 2 2.82 13.77 -18.45
N ASN A 3 3.65 14.73 -18.80
CA ASN A 3 4.64 15.24 -17.85
C ASN A 3 3.96 16.28 -16.95
N ASN A 4 4.13 16.14 -15.63
CA ASN A 4 3.61 16.99 -14.53
C ASN A 4 2.31 16.54 -13.84
N GLN A 5 1.78 15.33 -14.09
CA GLN A 5 0.61 14.83 -13.34
C GLN A 5 0.95 14.40 -11.91
N LYS A 6 2.21 14.02 -11.63
CA LYS A 6 2.62 13.60 -10.29
C LYS A 6 2.32 14.70 -9.26
N ASP A 7 2.86 15.89 -9.49
CA ASP A 7 2.74 17.04 -8.59
C ASP A 7 1.28 17.50 -8.45
N ALA A 8 0.53 17.50 -9.56
CA ALA A 8 -0.89 17.86 -9.55
C ALA A 8 -1.77 16.86 -8.78
N MET A 9 -1.34 15.60 -8.67
CA MET A 9 -2.06 14.55 -7.96
C MET A 9 -1.63 14.40 -6.50
N GLU A 10 -0.54 15.05 -6.06
CA GLU A 10 -0.01 14.86 -4.71
C GLU A 10 -1.08 15.09 -3.64
N ASP A 11 -1.93 16.11 -3.75
CA ASP A 11 -2.98 16.37 -2.75
C ASP A 11 -4.10 15.32 -2.73
N SER A 12 -4.23 14.54 -3.79
CA SER A 12 -5.32 13.57 -3.99
C SER A 12 -4.87 12.12 -3.97
N VAL A 13 -3.57 11.86 -3.89
CA VAL A 13 -2.99 10.52 -4.09
C VAL A 13 -3.57 9.49 -3.13
N GLU A 14 -3.79 9.86 -1.88
CA GLU A 14 -4.32 8.97 -0.85
C GLU A 14 -5.74 8.51 -1.21
N ILE A 15 -6.59 9.45 -1.64
CA ILE A 15 -7.96 9.19 -2.10
C ILE A 15 -7.96 8.32 -3.37
N VAL A 16 -7.03 8.59 -4.30
CA VAL A 16 -6.92 7.80 -5.54
C VAL A 16 -6.48 6.37 -5.23
N ILE A 17 -5.48 6.18 -4.37
CA ILE A 17 -5.02 4.85 -3.95
C ILE A 17 -6.15 4.08 -3.25
N GLU A 18 -6.90 4.72 -2.36
CA GLU A 18 -8.04 4.10 -1.68
C GLU A 18 -9.10 3.62 -2.68
N LYS A 19 -9.50 4.50 -3.61
CA LYS A 19 -10.48 4.15 -4.65
C LYS A 19 -9.99 3.01 -5.55
N LEU A 20 -8.72 3.04 -5.96
CA LEU A 20 -8.14 1.97 -6.75
C LEU A 20 -8.13 0.65 -5.96
N LEU A 21 -7.77 0.66 -4.67
CA LEU A 21 -7.82 -0.53 -3.82
C LEU A 21 -9.23 -1.12 -3.76
N HIS A 22 -10.28 -0.31 -3.70
CA HIS A 22 -11.65 -0.80 -3.80
C HIS A 22 -11.96 -1.45 -5.15
N LEU A 23 -11.52 -0.83 -6.25
CA LEU A 23 -11.72 -1.34 -7.61
C LEU A 23 -10.93 -2.63 -7.90
N THR A 24 -9.92 -2.97 -7.10
CA THR A 24 -9.23 -4.27 -7.25
C THR A 24 -10.14 -5.48 -7.00
N LYS A 25 -11.29 -5.26 -6.36
CA LYS A 25 -12.28 -6.31 -6.03
C LYS A 25 -13.30 -6.54 -7.14
N ASP A 26 -13.19 -5.82 -8.26
CA ASP A 26 -14.11 -5.89 -9.38
C ASP A 26 -14.29 -7.35 -9.86
N SER A 27 -15.52 -7.70 -10.22
CA SER A 27 -15.86 -9.05 -10.68
C SER A 27 -15.29 -9.36 -12.06
N VAL A 28 -15.02 -8.32 -12.86
CA VAL A 28 -14.39 -8.43 -14.17
C VAL A 28 -12.88 -8.43 -13.98
N SER A 29 -12.25 -9.58 -14.19
CA SER A 29 -10.80 -9.79 -14.01
C SER A 29 -9.94 -8.81 -14.80
N LYS A 30 -10.38 -8.39 -16.00
CA LYS A 30 -9.69 -7.39 -16.81
C LYS A 30 -9.62 -6.03 -16.12
N VAL A 31 -10.69 -5.62 -15.44
CA VAL A 31 -10.75 -4.35 -14.68
C VAL A 31 -9.84 -4.45 -13.47
N SER A 32 -9.97 -5.52 -12.67
CA SER A 32 -9.11 -5.74 -11.50
C SER A 32 -7.62 -5.75 -11.87
N ASN A 33 -7.24 -6.40 -12.97
CA ASN A 33 -5.85 -6.45 -13.44
C ASN A 33 -5.31 -5.08 -13.85
N GLU A 34 -6.08 -4.27 -14.57
CA GLU A 34 -5.66 -2.92 -14.96
C GLU A 34 -5.52 -2.01 -13.74
N VAL A 35 -6.47 -2.08 -12.81
CA VAL A 35 -6.42 -1.32 -11.55
C VAL A 35 -5.19 -1.71 -10.72
N GLN A 36 -4.87 -3.00 -10.65
CA GLN A 36 -3.67 -3.52 -10.00
C GLN A 36 -2.39 -2.99 -10.67
N HIS A 37 -2.38 -2.87 -11.99
CA HIS A 37 -1.28 -2.27 -12.73
C HIS A 37 -1.13 -0.77 -12.41
N CYS A 38 -2.23 -0.01 -12.43
CA CYS A 38 -2.25 1.40 -12.03
C CYS A 38 -1.74 1.61 -10.59
N LEU A 39 -2.19 0.78 -9.64
CA LEU A 39 -1.70 0.80 -8.26
C LEU A 39 -0.19 0.58 -8.21
N SER A 40 0.34 -0.42 -8.92
CA SER A 40 1.78 -0.68 -8.97
C SER A 40 2.59 0.53 -9.44
N ILE A 41 2.09 1.28 -10.44
CA ILE A 41 2.72 2.51 -10.92
C ILE A 41 2.66 3.61 -9.85
N MET A 42 1.47 3.86 -9.28
CA MET A 42 1.26 4.87 -8.22
C MET A 42 2.19 4.60 -7.03
N LEU A 43 2.22 3.36 -6.53
CA LEU A 43 3.07 2.95 -5.42
C LEU A 43 4.56 3.13 -5.72
N THR A 44 4.96 3.17 -6.99
CA THR A 44 6.35 3.42 -7.41
C THR A 44 6.66 4.92 -7.50
N TRP A 45 5.66 5.77 -7.77
CA TRP A 45 5.87 7.21 -8.00
C TRP A 45 5.77 8.06 -6.76
N TYR A 46 4.95 7.64 -5.79
CA TYR A 46 4.68 8.41 -4.58
C TYR A 46 5.43 7.88 -3.35
N ASP A 47 5.51 8.77 -2.37
CA ASP A 47 6.12 8.52 -1.08
C ASP A 47 5.49 7.31 -0.37
N ALA A 48 6.34 6.47 0.21
CA ALA A 48 5.92 5.22 0.82
C ALA A 48 5.03 5.44 2.05
N PHE A 49 5.25 6.51 2.83
CA PHE A 49 4.43 6.80 4.01
C PHE A 49 3.00 7.18 3.64
N ARG A 50 2.84 7.98 2.59
CA ARG A 50 1.52 8.34 2.07
C ARG A 50 0.76 7.15 1.51
N CYS A 51 1.48 6.21 0.89
CA CYS A 51 0.85 4.94 0.46
C CYS A 51 0.44 4.10 1.68
N LEU A 52 1.31 4.02 2.70
CA LEU A 52 1.05 3.23 3.91
C LEU A 52 -0.08 3.80 4.78
N SER A 53 -0.29 5.12 4.81
CA SER A 53 -1.40 5.72 5.56
C SER A 53 -2.77 5.26 5.09
N VAL A 54 -2.89 4.85 3.83
CA VAL A 54 -4.12 4.30 3.24
C VAL A 54 -4.17 2.78 3.40
N ILE A 55 -3.05 2.08 3.16
CA ILE A 55 -3.01 0.61 3.18
C ILE A 55 -3.16 0.06 4.60
N VAL A 56 -2.55 0.71 5.61
CA VAL A 56 -2.55 0.24 6.99
C VAL A 56 -3.96 0.15 7.61
N PRO A 57 -4.84 1.16 7.48
CA PRO A 57 -6.23 1.05 7.91
C PRO A 57 -6.98 -0.12 7.26
N LEU A 58 -6.74 -0.38 5.98
CA LEU A 58 -7.42 -1.43 5.22
C LEU A 58 -7.01 -2.86 5.64
N LEU A 59 -5.80 -3.03 6.18
CA LEU A 59 -5.36 -4.29 6.79
C LEU A 59 -6.19 -4.68 8.03
N ALA A 60 -6.90 -3.74 8.64
CA ALA A 60 -7.77 -4.01 9.78
C ALA A 60 -9.19 -4.46 9.37
N THR A 61 -9.48 -4.54 8.07
CA THR A 61 -10.77 -4.99 7.57
C THR A 61 -10.82 -6.52 7.47
N GLU A 62 -12.00 -7.11 7.68
CA GLU A 62 -12.21 -8.56 7.58
C GLU A 62 -12.43 -9.05 6.13
N ASP A 63 -12.35 -8.15 5.14
CA ASP A 63 -12.54 -8.50 3.73
C ASP A 63 -11.27 -9.10 3.14
N GLU A 64 -11.30 -10.42 2.91
CA GLU A 64 -10.17 -11.20 2.36
C GLU A 64 -9.62 -10.60 1.06
N ARG A 65 -10.48 -10.07 0.18
CA ARG A 65 -10.04 -9.44 -1.07
C ARG A 65 -9.27 -8.15 -0.82
N SER A 66 -9.70 -7.34 0.16
CA SER A 66 -8.93 -6.16 0.60
C SER A 66 -7.58 -6.57 1.16
N LEU A 67 -7.55 -7.58 2.02
CA LEU A 67 -6.32 -8.05 2.66
C LEU A 67 -5.31 -8.50 1.62
N LEU A 68 -5.72 -9.30 0.63
CA LEU A 68 -4.84 -9.77 -0.44
C LEU A 68 -4.29 -8.61 -1.26
N ALA A 69 -5.13 -7.63 -1.62
CA ALA A 69 -4.69 -6.43 -2.34
C ALA A 69 -3.71 -5.59 -1.51
N CYS A 70 -3.98 -5.42 -0.22
CA CYS A 70 -3.11 -4.68 0.70
C CYS A 70 -1.76 -5.37 0.87
N ILE A 71 -1.73 -6.69 1.08
CA ILE A 71 -0.49 -7.47 1.19
C ILE A 71 0.35 -7.32 -0.09
N LYS A 72 -0.26 -7.43 -1.26
CA LYS A 72 0.44 -7.26 -2.54
C LYS A 72 1.03 -5.85 -2.68
N CYS A 73 0.29 -4.82 -2.26
CA CYS A 73 0.78 -3.44 -2.24
C CYS A 73 1.93 -3.25 -1.25
N LEU A 74 1.85 -3.86 -0.06
CA LEU A 74 2.93 -3.85 0.93
C LEU A 74 4.19 -4.51 0.40
N THR A 75 4.09 -5.71 -0.18
CA THR A 75 5.24 -6.39 -0.79
C THR A 75 5.91 -5.48 -1.83
N LYS A 76 5.10 -4.78 -2.65
CA LYS A 76 5.62 -3.83 -3.63
C LYS A 76 6.35 -2.65 -2.97
N ILE A 77 5.78 -2.04 -1.94
CA ILE A 77 6.41 -0.93 -1.20
C ILE A 77 7.71 -1.42 -0.54
N VAL A 78 7.68 -2.54 0.17
CA VAL A 78 8.83 -3.12 0.86
C VAL A 78 9.95 -3.46 -0.13
N SER A 79 9.62 -4.03 -1.30
CA SER A 79 10.61 -4.40 -2.33
C SER A 79 11.39 -3.22 -2.93
N ARG A 80 10.90 -1.98 -2.76
CA ARG A 80 11.58 -0.77 -3.26
C ARG A 80 12.57 -0.18 -2.25
N HIS A 81 12.50 -0.56 -0.98
CA HIS A 81 13.34 0.00 0.08
C HIS A 81 14.42 -0.99 0.48
N SER A 82 15.58 -0.47 0.85
CA SER A 82 16.64 -1.29 1.45
C SER A 82 16.24 -1.78 2.85
N GLN A 83 16.85 -2.87 3.32
CA GLN A 83 16.57 -3.45 4.63
C GLN A 83 16.83 -2.45 5.78
N GLU A 84 17.81 -1.56 5.62
CA GLU A 84 18.14 -0.51 6.61
C GLU A 84 17.06 0.58 6.68
N GLU A 85 16.53 1.02 5.54
CA GLU A 85 15.45 2.02 5.47
C GLU A 85 14.14 1.49 6.06
N LEU A 86 13.84 0.21 5.82
CA LEU A 86 12.69 -0.48 6.41
C LEU A 86 12.81 -0.58 7.93
N MET A 87 13.99 -0.89 8.45
CA MET A 87 14.24 -1.02 9.88
C MET A 87 14.24 0.34 10.60
N ALA A 88 14.85 1.37 10.01
CA ALA A 88 15.03 2.66 10.65
C ALA A 88 13.77 3.54 10.62
N LEU A 89 13.06 3.57 9.48
CA LEU A 89 12.01 4.56 9.24
C LEU A 89 10.59 3.96 9.27
N HIS A 90 10.44 2.71 8.82
CA HIS A 90 9.13 2.05 8.80
C HIS A 90 8.75 1.45 10.14
N PHE A 91 9.64 0.76 10.86
CA PHE A 91 9.23 0.13 12.14
C PHE A 91 8.71 1.15 13.18
N CYS A 92 9.39 2.27 13.41
CA CYS A 92 8.94 3.24 14.42
C CYS A 92 7.60 3.89 14.08
N ARG A 93 7.34 4.24 12.82
CA ARG A 93 6.07 4.88 12.41
C ARG A 93 4.95 3.90 12.18
N LEU A 94 5.22 2.70 11.65
CA LEU A 94 4.20 1.67 11.54
C LEU A 94 3.76 1.16 12.91
N PHE A 95 4.69 1.07 13.87
CA PHE A 95 4.39 0.71 15.26
C PHE A 95 3.55 1.79 15.97
N LEU A 96 3.69 3.06 15.59
CA LEU A 96 2.80 4.14 16.05
C LEU A 96 1.42 4.10 15.37
N MET A 97 1.33 3.62 14.13
CA MET A 97 0.08 3.54 13.36
C MET A 97 -0.73 2.25 13.62
N LEU A 98 -0.08 1.19 14.11
CA LEU A 98 -0.67 -0.12 14.39
C LEU A 98 -0.78 -0.34 15.90
N SER A 99 -2.00 -0.52 16.42
CA SER A 99 -2.22 -0.96 17.81
C SER A 99 -1.78 -2.41 18.03
N GLY A 100 -1.37 -2.74 19.26
CA GLY A 100 -0.44 -3.84 19.62
C GLY A 100 -0.66 -5.26 19.06
N THR A 101 -1.88 -5.67 18.69
CA THR A 101 -2.13 -6.97 18.01
C THR A 101 -1.75 -6.94 16.53
N LYS A 102 -1.86 -5.78 15.88
CA LYS A 102 -1.59 -5.60 14.45
C LYS A 102 -0.09 -5.48 14.16
N VAL A 103 0.68 -4.99 15.12
CA VAL A 103 2.16 -4.99 15.09
C VAL A 103 2.70 -6.42 14.98
N GLN A 104 2.14 -7.37 15.73
CA GLN A 104 2.57 -8.78 15.66
C GLN A 104 2.30 -9.40 14.30
N MET A 105 1.16 -9.09 13.68
CA MET A 105 0.83 -9.60 12.34
C MET A 105 1.77 -9.01 11.28
N PHE A 106 2.06 -7.70 11.37
CA PHE A 106 2.96 -7.03 10.45
C PHE A 106 4.42 -7.47 10.63
N ALA A 107 4.88 -7.62 11.87
CA ALA A 107 6.20 -8.17 12.17
C ALA A 107 6.33 -9.59 11.62
N ARG A 108 5.32 -10.46 11.78
CA ARG A 108 5.33 -11.81 11.19
C ARG A 108 5.43 -11.80 9.66
N LEU A 109 4.78 -10.86 8.98
CA LEU A 109 4.86 -10.71 7.53
C LEU A 109 6.24 -10.22 7.06
N LEU A 110 6.88 -9.31 7.80
CA LEU A 110 8.23 -8.81 7.49
C LEU A 110 9.33 -9.83 7.79
N PHE A 111 9.19 -10.65 8.83
CA PHE A 111 10.19 -11.65 9.23
C PHE A 111 9.99 -13.03 8.56
N SER A 112 9.00 -13.18 7.68
CA SER A 112 8.75 -14.43 6.94
C SER A 112 9.26 -14.40 5.49
N VAL A 113 9.94 -13.32 5.09
CA VAL A 113 10.69 -13.18 3.83
C VAL A 113 12.16 -13.09 4.19
#